data_AF-A0A4Y1ZNV6-F1
#
_entry.id   AF-A0A4Y1ZNV6-F1
#
_cell.length_a   1.000
_cell.length_b   1.000
_cell.length_c   1.000
_cell.angle_alpha   90.00
_cell.angle_beta   90.00
_cell.angle_gamma   90.00
#
_symmetry.space_group_name_H-M   'P 1'
#
loop_
_entity.id
_entity.type
_entity.pdbx_description
1 polymer ?
#
loop_
_entity_poly.entity_id
_entity_poly.type
_entity_poly.pdbx_seq_one_letter_code
_entity_poly.pdbx_strand_id
1 'polypeptide(L)'
;KKKIEPTSKINDNTYDVYTDGSRINNETGFAVCIFNNNEPYKNFLYKLNPTNSVFQAELAAIGFAAGWAVEHNKQVNIHTDSQSSIEAIKSAEPKSEFVNSIKEKIYSSRLLVSLPWVEAHAGNPGNELVDRQAKLATTIGQCINLPSPYS
;
A
#
# COMPACT_ATOMS: atom_id res chain seq x y z
N LYS A 1 6.81 -37.60 -23.75
CA LYS A 1 6.17 -36.26 -23.80
C LYS A 1 6.82 -35.41 -22.72
N LYS A 2 7.74 -34.49 -23.07
CA LYS A 2 8.32 -33.52 -22.12
C LYS A 2 7.26 -32.44 -21.86
N LYS A 3 6.84 -32.27 -20.61
CA LYS A 3 6.15 -31.04 -20.19
C LYS A 3 7.19 -29.93 -20.20
N ILE A 4 6.98 -28.94 -21.04
CA ILE A 4 7.72 -27.68 -20.99
C ILE A 4 7.01 -26.86 -19.91
N GLU A 5 7.61 -26.76 -18.73
CA GLU A 5 7.20 -25.74 -17.77
C GLU A 5 7.67 -24.38 -18.30
N PRO A 6 6.82 -23.34 -18.29
CA PRO A 6 7.29 -22.00 -18.60
C PRO A 6 8.19 -21.57 -17.45
N THR A 7 9.50 -21.49 -17.68
CA THR A 7 10.41 -20.79 -16.80
C THR A 7 10.01 -19.32 -16.81
N SER A 8 9.12 -18.92 -15.90
CA SER A 8 8.94 -17.52 -15.55
C SER A 8 10.29 -17.02 -15.09
N LYS A 9 10.91 -16.11 -15.86
CA LYS A 9 12.06 -15.38 -15.39
C LYS A 9 11.62 -14.65 -14.12
N ILE A 10 12.01 -15.16 -12.96
CA ILE A 10 11.82 -14.48 -11.69
C ILE A 10 12.62 -13.20 -11.82
N ASN A 11 11.92 -12.07 -11.87
CA ASN A 11 12.54 -10.78 -11.98
C ASN A 11 13.02 -10.41 -10.56
N ASP A 12 14.27 -10.76 -10.23
CA ASP A 12 14.90 -10.61 -8.90
C ASP A 12 14.94 -9.16 -8.36
N ASN A 13 14.31 -8.22 -9.08
CA ASN A 13 14.25 -6.81 -8.76
C ASN A 13 12.81 -6.27 -8.58
N THR A 14 11.81 -7.15 -8.56
CA THR A 14 10.40 -6.80 -8.37
C THR A 14 9.90 -7.30 -7.01
N TYR A 15 9.27 -6.42 -6.25
CA TYR A 15 8.72 -6.68 -4.92
C TYR A 15 7.20 -6.63 -4.98
N ASP A 16 6.54 -7.47 -4.19
CA ASP A 16 5.10 -7.38 -3.96
C ASP A 16 4.86 -6.66 -2.64
N VAL A 17 4.03 -5.62 -2.68
CA VAL A 17 3.78 -4.75 -1.53
C VAL A 17 2.29 -4.70 -1.26
N TYR A 18 1.89 -5.27 -0.13
CA TYR A 18 0.51 -5.26 0.34
C TYR A 18 0.31 -4.06 1.25
N THR A 19 -0.80 -3.35 1.08
CA THR A 19 -1.12 -2.14 1.83
C THR A 19 -2.54 -2.22 2.36
N ASP A 20 -2.74 -1.81 3.62
CA ASP A 20 -4.08 -1.72 4.22
C ASP A 20 -4.13 -0.63 5.30
N GLY A 21 -5.31 -0.05 5.49
CA GLY A 21 -5.63 0.96 6.47
C GLY A 21 -6.72 0.50 7.43
N SER A 22 -6.52 0.67 8.73
CA SER A 22 -7.49 0.25 9.74
C SER A 22 -7.86 1.36 10.71
N ARG A 23 -9.08 1.28 11.23
CA ARG A 23 -9.55 2.13 12.32
C ARG A 23 -10.28 1.28 13.36
N ILE A 24 -9.77 1.28 14.59
CA ILE A 24 -10.32 0.55 15.73
C ILE A 24 -10.41 1.50 16.92
N ASN A 25 -11.55 1.57 17.61
CA ASN A 25 -11.73 2.38 18.82
C ASN A 25 -11.27 3.85 18.68
N ASN A 26 -11.57 4.49 17.54
CA ASN A 26 -11.11 5.83 17.15
C ASN A 26 -9.61 6.01 16.91
N GLU A 27 -8.83 4.95 16.97
CA GLU A 27 -7.43 4.94 16.58
C GLU A 27 -7.32 4.50 15.13
N THR A 28 -6.54 5.26 14.35
CA THR A 28 -6.32 4.97 12.93
C THR A 28 -4.86 4.59 12.71
N GLY A 29 -4.61 3.62 11.85
CA GLY A 29 -3.27 3.25 11.45
C GLY A 29 -3.27 2.60 10.08
N PHE A 30 -2.10 2.46 9.49
CA PHE A 30 -1.92 1.70 8.25
C PHE A 30 -0.70 0.82 8.33
N ALA A 31 -0.67 -0.21 7.48
CA ALA A 31 0.46 -1.08 7.33
C ALA A 31 0.87 -1.25 5.86
N VAL A 32 2.16 -1.55 5.69
CA VAL A 32 2.77 -1.90 4.40
C VAL A 32 3.62 -3.16 4.62
N CYS A 33 3.26 -4.25 3.96
CA CYS A 33 3.99 -5.52 4.02
C CYS A 33 4.67 -5.79 2.68
N ILE A 34 6.00 -5.82 2.68
CA ILE A 34 6.84 -5.99 1.50
C ILE A 34 7.32 -7.44 1.44
N PHE A 35 7.17 -8.05 0.26
CA PHE A 35 7.61 -9.40 -0.07
C PHE A 35 8.61 -9.34 -1.23
N ASN A 36 9.60 -10.24 -1.18
CA ASN A 36 10.50 -10.49 -2.29
C ASN A 36 10.42 -11.98 -2.63
N ASN A 37 10.10 -12.33 -3.88
CA ASN A 37 9.94 -13.72 -4.30
C ASN A 37 9.00 -14.54 -3.38
N ASN A 38 7.86 -13.96 -3.00
CA ASN A 38 6.86 -14.50 -2.05
C ASN A 38 7.32 -14.70 -0.59
N GLU A 39 8.55 -14.31 -0.25
CA GLU A 39 9.04 -14.35 1.13
C GLU A 39 8.88 -12.99 1.82
N PRO A 40 8.47 -12.94 3.11
CA PRO A 40 8.39 -11.70 3.85
C PRO A 40 9.75 -11.00 3.91
N TYR A 41 9.80 -9.75 3.43
CA TYR A 41 11.02 -8.94 3.43
C TYR A 41 11.00 -7.91 4.56
N LYS A 42 9.95 -7.09 4.63
CA LYS A 42 9.85 -6.02 5.63
C LYS A 42 8.41 -5.56 5.83
N ASN A 43 8.05 -5.27 7.08
CA ASN A 43 6.75 -4.70 7.43
C ASN A 43 6.91 -3.32 8.06
N PHE A 44 5.99 -2.42 7.74
CA PHE A 44 5.91 -1.09 8.32
C PHE A 44 4.51 -0.89 8.90
N LEU A 45 4.44 -0.39 10.13
CA LEU A 45 3.21 -0.13 10.85
C LEU A 45 3.25 1.29 11.37
N TYR A 46 2.28 2.10 10.95
CA TYR A 46 2.22 3.51 11.32
C TYR A 46 0.88 3.84 11.97
N LYS A 47 0.95 4.50 13.12
CA LYS A 47 -0.20 5.05 13.82
C LYS A 47 -0.43 6.48 13.35
N LEU A 48 -1.65 6.78 12.95
CA LEU A 48 -2.10 8.10 12.50
C LEU A 48 -2.84 8.85 13.61
N ASN A 49 -3.20 10.11 13.36
CA ASN A 49 -4.03 10.84 14.31
C ASN A 49 -5.43 10.22 14.40
N PRO A 50 -6.08 10.26 15.58
CA PRO A 50 -7.45 9.76 15.76
C PRO A 50 -8.51 10.40 14.85
N THR A 51 -8.21 11.57 14.28
CA THR A 51 -9.08 12.29 13.34
C THR A 51 -8.95 11.79 11.89
N ASN A 52 -7.90 11.03 11.56
CA ASN A 52 -7.72 10.51 10.21
C ASN A 52 -8.70 9.39 9.89
N SER A 53 -9.26 9.38 8.68
CA SER A 53 -10.17 8.33 8.22
C SER A 53 -9.43 7.09 7.73
N VAL A 54 -10.14 5.96 7.62
CA VAL A 54 -9.62 4.74 6.96
C VAL A 54 -9.15 5.06 5.54
N PHE A 55 -9.95 5.80 4.78
CA PHE A 55 -9.56 6.23 3.42
C PHE A 55 -8.22 6.99 3.37
N GLN A 56 -7.94 7.84 4.36
CA GLN A 56 -6.62 8.49 4.44
C GLN A 56 -5.50 7.52 4.79
N ALA A 57 -5.76 6.55 5.65
CA ALA A 57 -4.82 5.50 6.02
C ALA A 57 -4.46 4.63 4.80
N GLU A 58 -5.47 4.21 4.02
CA GLU A 58 -5.27 3.47 2.76
C GLU A 58 -4.39 4.23 1.77
N LEU A 59 -4.73 5.50 1.50
CA LEU A 59 -3.96 6.33 0.58
C LEU A 59 -2.54 6.60 1.08
N ALA A 60 -2.36 6.77 2.39
CA ALA A 60 -1.05 6.93 3.01
C ALA A 60 -0.20 5.67 2.83
N ALA A 61 -0.80 4.48 2.96
CA ALA A 61 -0.12 3.20 2.74
C ALA A 61 0.36 3.03 1.29
N ILE A 62 -0.51 3.33 0.32
CA ILE A 62 -0.16 3.30 -1.11
C ILE A 62 0.95 4.33 -1.41
N GLY A 63 0.81 5.55 -0.89
CA GLY A 63 1.81 6.60 -1.05
C GLY A 63 3.16 6.26 -0.44
N PHE A 64 3.16 5.55 0.70
CA PHE A 64 4.38 5.03 1.32
C PHE A 64 5.05 3.98 0.44
N ALA A 65 4.28 3.00 -0.06
CA ALA A 65 4.80 1.96 -0.94
C ALA A 65 5.43 2.55 -2.22
N ALA A 66 4.79 3.55 -2.82
CA ALA A 66 5.34 4.26 -3.97
C ALA A 66 6.64 5.03 -3.64
N GLY A 67 6.68 5.70 -2.49
CA GLY A 67 7.88 6.39 -2.00
C GLY A 67 9.04 5.41 -1.75
N TRP A 68 8.74 4.27 -1.14
CA TRP A 68 9.72 3.21 -0.89
C TRP A 68 10.33 2.68 -2.19
N ALA A 69 9.51 2.46 -3.22
CA ALA A 69 9.97 2.02 -4.54
C ALA A 69 11.00 3.00 -5.15
N VAL A 70 10.72 4.30 -5.09
CA VAL A 70 11.61 5.37 -5.59
C VAL A 70 12.91 5.43 -4.76
N GLU A 71 12.80 5.45 -3.43
CA GLU A 71 13.95 5.52 -2.53
C GLU A 71 14.94 4.36 -2.73
N HIS A 72 14.43 3.17 -3.00
CA HIS A 72 15.24 1.96 -3.15
C HIS A 72 15.54 1.61 -4.62
N ASN A 73 15.01 2.40 -5.57
CA ASN A 73 15.07 2.14 -7.01
C ASN A 73 14.65 0.70 -7.37
N LYS A 74 13.53 0.23 -6.80
CA LYS A 74 12.99 -1.12 -6.97
C LYS A 74 11.66 -1.10 -7.69
N GLN A 75 11.40 -2.13 -8.49
CA GLN A 75 10.06 -2.34 -9.03
C GLN A 75 9.16 -2.88 -7.93
N VAL A 76 7.95 -2.35 -7.82
CA VAL A 76 6.97 -2.69 -6.80
C VAL A 76 5.61 -2.89 -7.44
N ASN A 77 4.96 -4.01 -7.13
CA ASN A 77 3.54 -4.22 -7.38
C ASN A 77 2.79 -3.90 -6.08
N ILE A 78 2.00 -2.84 -6.08
CA ILE A 78 1.19 -2.45 -4.92
C ILE A 78 -0.15 -3.18 -5.01
N HIS A 79 -0.45 -3.98 -3.99
CA HIS A 79 -1.68 -4.72 -3.80
C HIS A 79 -2.51 -4.02 -2.71
N THR A 80 -3.69 -3.52 -3.08
CA THR A 80 -4.65 -2.87 -2.18
C THR A 80 -6.06 -3.33 -2.55
N ASP A 81 -6.89 -3.58 -1.54
CA ASP A 81 -8.31 -3.89 -1.69
C ASP A 81 -9.21 -2.65 -1.57
N SER A 82 -8.64 -1.47 -1.27
CA SER A 82 -9.39 -0.21 -1.22
C SER A 82 -9.74 0.30 -2.62
N GLN A 83 -10.89 -0.14 -3.14
CA GLN A 83 -11.46 0.35 -4.39
C GLN A 83 -11.59 1.88 -4.39
N SER A 84 -12.00 2.47 -3.25
CA SER A 84 -12.13 3.92 -3.09
C SER A 84 -10.80 4.66 -3.29
N SER A 85 -9.68 4.11 -2.81
CA SER A 85 -8.34 4.67 -3.02
C SER A 85 -7.91 4.58 -4.47
N ILE A 86 -8.16 3.43 -5.12
CA ILE A 86 -7.85 3.23 -6.55
C ILE A 86 -8.63 4.23 -7.41
N GLU A 87 -9.93 4.39 -7.16
CA GLU A 87 -10.77 5.36 -7.86
C GLU A 87 -10.29 6.80 -7.64
N ALA A 88 -9.95 7.16 -6.40
CA ALA A 88 -9.43 8.47 -6.08
C ALA A 88 -8.11 8.78 -6.81
N ILE A 89 -7.20 7.80 -6.90
CA ILE A 89 -5.92 7.92 -7.61
C ILE A 89 -6.15 8.06 -9.13
N LYS A 90 -7.05 7.26 -9.71
CA LYS A 90 -7.32 7.25 -11.16
C LYS A 90 -8.18 8.43 -11.63
N SER A 91 -8.94 9.05 -10.73
CA SER A 91 -9.83 10.17 -11.05
C SER A 91 -9.06 11.37 -11.63
N ALA A 92 -9.53 11.90 -12.75
CA ALA A 92 -9.04 13.15 -13.33
C ALA A 92 -9.52 14.40 -12.57
N GLU A 93 -10.59 14.27 -11.77
CA GLU A 93 -11.13 15.37 -10.98
C GLU A 93 -10.13 15.88 -9.93
N PRO A 94 -10.06 17.20 -9.70
CA PRO A 94 -9.36 17.78 -8.57
C PRO A 94 -9.84 17.16 -7.25
N LYS A 95 -8.91 16.68 -6.44
CA LYS A 95 -9.18 16.18 -5.08
C LYS A 95 -8.45 17.05 -4.05
N SER A 96 -8.56 16.71 -2.77
CA SER A 96 -7.82 17.38 -1.70
C SER A 96 -6.32 17.36 -1.96
N GLU A 97 -5.60 18.33 -1.41
CA GLU A 97 -4.13 18.42 -1.54
C GLU A 97 -3.44 17.12 -1.15
N PHE A 98 -3.93 16.46 -0.10
CA PHE A 98 -3.46 15.14 0.31
C PHE A 98 -3.56 14.10 -0.81
N VAL A 99 -4.72 13.93 -1.44
CA VAL A 99 -4.90 12.97 -2.53
C VAL A 99 -4.02 13.32 -3.72
N ASN A 100 -3.91 14.61 -4.07
CA ASN A 100 -3.05 15.06 -5.16
C ASN A 100 -1.56 14.77 -4.85
N SER A 101 -1.11 14.94 -3.61
CA SER A 101 0.26 14.59 -3.22
C SER A 101 0.56 13.09 -3.39
N ILE A 102 -0.42 12.21 -3.12
CA ILE A 102 -0.30 10.77 -3.35
C ILE A 102 -0.26 10.46 -4.85
N LYS A 103 -1.12 11.11 -5.65
CA LYS A 103 -1.10 10.99 -7.12
C LYS A 103 0.26 11.38 -7.70
N GLU A 104 0.84 12.50 -7.26
CA GLU A 104 2.15 12.95 -7.72
C GLU A 104 3.27 11.96 -7.38
N LYS A 105 3.23 11.37 -6.18
CA LYS A 105 4.18 10.30 -5.81
C LYS A 105 4.05 9.10 -6.73
N ILE A 106 2.82 8.63 -6.96
CA ILE A 106 2.55 7.49 -7.85
C ILE A 106 3.02 7.81 -9.27
N TYR A 107 2.68 8.99 -9.80
CA TYR A 107 3.08 9.43 -11.14
C TYR A 107 4.60 9.55 -11.29
N SER A 108 5.28 10.11 -10.30
CA SER A 108 6.74 10.19 -10.26
C SER A 108 7.40 8.80 -10.22
N SER A 109 6.71 7.83 -9.61
CA SER A 109 7.15 6.44 -9.50
C SER A 109 6.66 5.52 -10.64
N ARG A 110 6.01 6.05 -11.69
CA ARG A 110 5.29 5.25 -12.71
C ARG A 110 6.11 4.18 -13.46
N LEU A 111 7.44 4.30 -13.46
CA LEU A 111 8.35 3.32 -14.07
C LEU A 111 8.73 2.19 -13.09
N LEU A 112 8.48 2.39 -11.80
CA LEU A 112 8.83 1.50 -10.70
C LEU A 112 7.58 0.87 -10.06
N VAL A 113 6.46 1.57 -10.06
CA VAL A 113 5.23 1.12 -9.39
C VAL A 113 4.19 0.65 -10.39
N SER A 114 3.70 -0.56 -10.18
CA SER A 114 2.44 -1.03 -10.75
C SER A 114 1.37 -1.06 -9.65
N LEU A 115 0.13 -0.69 -9.99
CA LEU A 115 -1.03 -0.77 -9.09
C LEU A 115 -2.09 -1.69 -9.73
N PRO A 116 -1.80 -2.99 -9.90
CA PRO A 116 -2.79 -3.95 -10.37
C PRO A 116 -3.91 -4.06 -9.34
N TRP A 117 -5.16 -4.10 -9.82
CA TRP A 117 -6.29 -4.38 -8.93
C TRP A 117 -6.23 -5.84 -8.49
N VAL A 118 -6.35 -6.10 -7.18
CA VAL A 118 -6.45 -7.45 -6.62
C VAL A 118 -7.79 -7.60 -5.94
N GLU A 119 -8.44 -8.73 -6.17
CA GLU A 119 -9.70 -9.05 -5.51
C GLU A 119 -9.49 -9.31 -4.01
N ALA A 120 -10.24 -8.60 -3.18
CA ALA A 120 -10.25 -8.80 -1.74
C ALA A 120 -10.70 -10.24 -1.41
N HIS A 121 -10.05 -10.87 -0.42
CA HIS A 121 -10.49 -12.15 0.18
C HIS A 121 -10.45 -13.41 -0.71
N ALA A 122 -9.55 -13.50 -1.70
CA ALA A 122 -9.27 -14.74 -2.42
C ALA A 122 -8.31 -15.72 -1.70
N GLY A 123 -8.09 -15.56 -0.38
CA GLY A 123 -7.12 -16.35 0.39
C GLY A 123 -5.66 -15.99 0.12
N ASN A 124 -5.38 -14.72 -0.25
CA ASN A 124 -4.01 -14.24 -0.44
C ASN A 124 -3.32 -14.01 0.93
N PRO A 125 -2.25 -14.75 1.28
CA PRO A 125 -1.57 -14.63 2.57
C PRO A 125 -1.00 -13.23 2.84
N GLY A 126 -0.60 -12.48 1.80
CA GLY A 126 -0.12 -11.12 1.92
C GLY A 126 -1.23 -10.15 2.33
N ASN A 127 -2.44 -10.30 1.78
CA ASN A 127 -3.59 -9.47 2.15
C ASN A 127 -4.01 -9.73 3.61
N GLU A 128 -4.10 -11.01 4.00
CA GLU A 128 -4.42 -11.37 5.37
C GLU A 128 -3.36 -10.90 6.38
N LEU A 129 -2.09 -10.93 5.98
CA LEU A 129 -1.01 -10.40 6.82
C LEU A 129 -1.18 -8.89 7.00
N VAL A 130 -1.33 -8.12 5.92
CA VAL A 130 -1.39 -6.65 6.03
C VAL A 130 -2.63 -6.19 6.79
N ASP A 131 -3.78 -6.86 6.65
CA ASP A 131 -4.99 -6.56 7.45
C ASP A 131 -4.73 -6.72 8.95
N ARG A 132 -4.05 -7.80 9.35
CA ARG A 132 -3.63 -7.97 10.75
C ARG A 132 -2.65 -6.87 11.19
N GLN A 133 -1.69 -6.52 10.34
CA GLN A 133 -0.70 -5.49 10.67
C GLN A 133 -1.33 -4.09 10.75
N ALA A 134 -2.30 -3.75 9.90
CA ALA A 134 -2.98 -2.46 9.93
C ALA A 134 -3.81 -2.31 11.21
N LYS A 135 -4.47 -3.38 11.66
CA LYS A 135 -5.15 -3.42 12.96
C LYS A 135 -4.18 -3.22 14.12
N LEU A 136 -3.01 -3.87 14.08
CA LEU A 136 -1.95 -3.67 15.08
C LEU A 136 -1.40 -2.24 15.04
N ALA A 137 -1.26 -1.63 13.85
CA ALA A 137 -0.75 -0.29 13.68
C ALA A 137 -1.57 0.78 14.44
N THR A 138 -2.87 0.56 14.63
CA THR A 138 -3.74 1.44 15.44
C THR A 138 -3.27 1.57 16.90
N THR A 139 -2.56 0.55 17.42
CA THR A 139 -2.17 0.47 18.84
C THR A 139 -0.67 0.58 19.02
N ILE A 140 0.13 -0.14 18.23
CA ILE A 140 1.58 -0.28 18.39
C ILE A 140 2.39 0.31 17.24
N GLY A 141 1.73 0.91 16.24
CA GLY A 141 2.40 1.54 15.09
C GLY A 141 3.24 2.74 15.50
N GLN A 142 4.28 3.03 14.73
CA GLN A 142 5.06 4.25 14.91
C GLN A 142 4.17 5.47 14.61
N CYS A 143 4.06 6.41 15.55
CA CYS A 143 3.25 7.62 15.34
C CYS A 143 3.83 8.50 14.23
N ILE A 144 3.01 8.84 13.25
CA ILE A 144 3.34 9.83 12.21
C ILE A 144 2.22 10.86 12.09
N ASN A 145 2.60 12.10 11.78
CA ASN A 145 1.65 13.17 11.53
C ASN A 145 1.29 13.20 10.05
N LEU A 146 0.07 12.75 9.74
CA LEU A 146 -0.56 12.97 8.44
C LEU A 146 -1.41 14.25 8.51
N PRO A 147 -1.29 15.20 7.57
CA PRO A 147 -2.12 16.38 7.57
C PRO A 147 -3.62 16.01 7.54
N SER A 148 -4.40 16.71 8.35
CA SER A 148 -5.84 16.53 8.47
C SER A 148 -6.51 16.93 7.14
N PRO A 149 -7.65 16.32 6.75
CA PRO A 149 -8.30 16.62 5.47
C PRO A 149 -8.82 18.07 5.34
N TYR A 150 -8.75 18.88 6.42
CA TYR A 150 -9.18 20.28 6.47
C TYR A 150 -8.03 21.29 6.58
N SER A 151 -6.79 20.87 6.35
CA SER A 151 -5.64 21.79 6.26
C SER A 151 -5.60 22.48 4.91
#